data_AF-A0A2N3DKK1-F1
#
_entry.id   AF-A0A2N3DKK1-F1
#
_cell.length_a   1.000
_cell.length_b   1.000
_cell.length_c   1.000
_cell.angle_alpha   90.00
_cell.angle_beta   90.00
_cell.angle_gamma   90.00
#
_symmetry.space_group_name_H-M   'P 1'
#
loop_
_entity.id
_entity.type
_entity.pdbx_description
1 polymer ?
#
loop_
_entity_poly.entity_id
_entity_poly.type
_entity_poly.pdbx_seq_one_letter_code
_entity_poly.pdbx_strand_id
1 'polypeptide(L)'
;MWQYHPELLAKPVPRYTSYPTAADFGALPEGAIERAIAGADGDISLYLHIPFCEQICYYCGCNTGAAGKRARVESYLAALHQEIATVASLLPEGARVRRIAFGGGSPNAIEPGELLALVDAIHAHFPLFAPEWSIELDPRSLTAQWS
;
A
#
# COMPACT_ATOMS: atom_id res chain seq x y z
N MET A 1 -6.60 25.58 -8.94
CA MET A 1 -5.66 26.44 -8.20
C MET A 1 -5.95 26.19 -6.73
N TRP A 2 -5.02 25.60 -5.97
CA TRP A 2 -5.24 25.29 -4.55
C TRP A 2 -5.40 26.59 -3.77
N GLN A 3 -6.42 26.67 -2.91
CA GLN A 3 -6.66 27.84 -2.06
C GLN A 3 -5.59 27.86 -0.96
N TYR A 4 -4.77 28.90 -0.95
CA TYR A 4 -3.70 29.06 0.03
C TYR A 4 -4.25 29.74 1.29
N HIS A 5 -4.11 29.07 2.44
CA HIS A 5 -4.62 29.49 3.75
C HIS A 5 -3.45 29.70 4.74
N PRO A 6 -2.72 30.83 4.66
CA PRO A 6 -1.52 31.08 5.47
C PRO A 6 -1.80 31.08 6.99
N GLU A 7 -3.00 31.49 7.39
CA GLU A 7 -3.46 31.52 8.77
C GLU A 7 -3.52 30.12 9.42
N LEU A 8 -3.75 29.07 8.61
CA LEU A 8 -3.79 27.69 9.10
C LEU A 8 -2.38 27.12 9.33
N LEU A 9 -1.37 27.62 8.62
CA LEU A 9 0.03 27.18 8.77
C LEU A 9 0.68 27.70 10.06
N ALA A 10 0.24 28.86 10.57
CA ALA A 10 0.79 29.47 11.77
C ALA A 10 0.30 28.82 13.08
N LYS A 11 -0.73 27.96 13.01
CA LYS A 11 -1.34 27.35 14.19
C LYS A 11 -0.76 25.93 14.39
N PRO A 12 -0.07 25.65 15.51
CA PRO A 12 0.34 24.30 15.81
C PRO A 12 -0.90 23.42 16.01
N VAL A 13 -1.01 22.38 15.17
CA VAL A 13 -2.06 21.36 15.25
C VAL A 13 -1.43 19.99 15.48
N PRO A 14 -2.14 19.04 16.12
CA PRO A 14 -1.65 17.68 16.21
C PRO A 14 -1.44 17.09 14.81
N ARG A 15 -0.38 16.30 14.65
CA ARG A 15 -0.12 15.57 13.40
C ARG A 15 -1.09 14.39 13.33
N TYR A 16 -2.23 14.59 12.70
CA TYR A 16 -3.21 13.54 12.43
C TYR A 16 -2.81 12.77 11.17
N THR A 17 -2.55 11.47 11.31
CA THR A 17 -2.42 10.54 10.18
C THR A 17 -3.79 10.26 9.54
N SER A 18 -4.84 10.28 10.35
CA SER A 18 -6.26 10.17 9.98
C SER A 18 -7.12 10.76 11.10
N TYR A 19 -8.39 11.00 10.81
CA TYR A 19 -9.40 11.32 11.82
C TYR A 19 -10.70 10.53 11.53
N PRO A 20 -11.25 9.75 12.48
CA PRO A 20 -10.66 9.39 13.78
C PRO A 20 -9.30 8.70 13.67
N THR A 21 -8.59 8.60 14.78
CA THR A 21 -7.22 8.08 14.81
C THR A 21 -7.21 6.55 14.85
N ALA A 22 -6.06 5.93 14.61
CA ALA A 22 -5.91 4.49 14.79
C ALA A 22 -6.13 4.02 16.24
N ALA A 23 -6.02 4.93 17.24
CA ALA A 23 -6.34 4.62 18.63
C ALA A 23 -7.84 4.35 18.85
N ASP A 24 -8.68 4.80 17.92
CA ASP A 24 -10.13 4.57 17.93
C ASP A 24 -10.52 3.27 17.21
N PHE A 25 -9.56 2.50 16.68
CA PHE A 25 -9.84 1.21 16.04
C PHE A 25 -10.33 0.19 17.07
N GLY A 26 -11.36 -0.56 16.70
CA GLY A 26 -11.96 -1.60 17.53
C GLY A 26 -12.38 -2.80 16.68
N ALA A 27 -13.08 -3.75 17.30
CA ALA A 27 -13.63 -4.89 16.60
C ALA A 27 -14.60 -4.43 15.49
N LEU A 28 -14.40 -4.93 14.28
CA LEU A 28 -15.30 -4.68 13.17
C LEU A 28 -16.45 -5.69 13.19
N PRO A 29 -17.69 -5.28 12.89
CA PRO A 29 -18.79 -6.21 12.67
C PRO A 29 -18.47 -7.16 11.51
N GLU A 30 -19.06 -8.36 11.54
CA GLU A 30 -18.95 -9.30 10.43
C GLU A 30 -19.41 -8.67 9.11
N GLY A 31 -18.64 -8.90 8.04
CA GLY A 31 -18.92 -8.35 6.71
C GLY A 31 -18.65 -6.85 6.55
N ALA A 32 -18.10 -6.16 7.57
CA ALA A 32 -17.94 -4.70 7.52
C ALA A 32 -16.95 -4.25 6.44
N ILE A 33 -15.89 -5.02 6.20
CA ILE A 33 -14.88 -4.72 5.19
C ILE A 33 -15.48 -4.87 3.79
N GLU A 34 -16.17 -5.99 3.55
CA GLU A 34 -16.83 -6.31 2.28
C GLU A 34 -17.88 -5.26 1.93
N ARG A 35 -18.71 -4.85 2.90
CA ARG A 35 -19.67 -3.76 2.70
C ARG A 35 -19.00 -2.42 2.41
N ALA A 36 -17.90 -2.10 3.10
CA ALA A 36 -17.19 -0.86 2.88
C ALA A 36 -16.54 -0.81 1.48
N ILE A 37 -15.94 -1.92 1.03
CA ILE A 37 -15.33 -2.03 -0.29
C ILE A 37 -16.41 -2.00 -1.38
N ALA A 38 -17.48 -2.78 -1.25
CA ALA A 38 -18.58 -2.82 -2.21
C ALA A 38 -19.34 -1.48 -2.29
N GLY A 39 -19.31 -0.68 -1.22
CA GLY A 39 -19.88 0.67 -1.17
C GLY A 39 -18.93 1.78 -1.59
N ALA A 40 -17.71 1.47 -2.05
CA ALA A 40 -16.75 2.47 -2.48
C ALA A 40 -17.27 3.24 -3.71
N ASP A 41 -17.09 4.56 -3.72
CA ASP A 41 -17.47 5.44 -4.83
C ASP A 41 -16.27 6.32 -5.22
N GLY A 42 -16.26 6.75 -6.48
CA GLY A 42 -15.19 7.57 -7.05
C GLY A 42 -13.95 6.78 -7.48
N ASP A 43 -12.83 7.52 -7.59
CA ASP A 43 -11.55 6.95 -8.01
C ASP A 43 -10.86 6.27 -6.82
N ILE A 44 -10.43 5.02 -7.01
CA ILE A 44 -9.83 4.17 -5.99
C ILE A 44 -8.30 4.30 -6.00
N SER A 45 -7.73 4.28 -4.80
CA SER A 45 -6.29 4.18 -4.56
C SER A 45 -5.96 2.84 -3.92
N LEU A 46 -4.98 2.12 -4.47
CA LEU A 46 -4.42 0.91 -3.88
C LEU A 46 -3.12 1.25 -3.15
N TYR A 47 -2.94 0.72 -1.95
CA TYR A 47 -1.66 0.74 -1.24
C TYR A 47 -1.26 -0.70 -0.94
N LEU A 48 -0.08 -1.09 -1.41
CA LEU A 48 0.51 -2.40 -1.16
C LEU A 48 1.67 -2.22 -0.19
N HIS A 49 1.55 -2.89 0.95
CA HIS A 49 2.56 -2.82 2.00
C HIS A 49 3.57 -3.96 1.82
N ILE A 50 4.86 -3.67 1.65
CA ILE A 50 5.93 -4.67 1.63
C ILE A 50 6.68 -4.55 2.95
N PRO A 51 6.40 -5.41 3.97
CA PRO A 51 6.86 -5.22 5.34
C PRO A 51 8.30 -5.73 5.57
N PHE A 52 9.16 -5.62 4.55
CA PHE A 52 10.50 -6.18 4.57
C PHE A 52 11.55 -5.11 4.31
N CYS A 53 12.64 -5.18 5.06
CA CYS A 53 13.88 -4.44 4.78
C CYS A 53 15.05 -5.44 4.72
N GLU A 54 16.05 -5.16 3.90
CA GLU A 54 17.35 -5.87 3.94
C GLU A 54 18.00 -5.73 5.32
N GLN A 55 17.97 -4.52 5.87
CA GLN A 55 18.50 -4.19 7.19
C GLN A 55 17.58 -3.23 7.92
N ILE A 56 17.39 -3.46 9.23
CA ILE A 56 16.55 -2.61 10.07
C ILE A 56 17.36 -1.45 10.62
N CYS A 57 16.95 -0.22 10.29
CA CYS A 57 17.53 1.01 10.83
C CYS A 57 17.16 1.17 12.31
N TYR A 58 18.11 1.57 13.16
CA TYR A 58 17.86 1.77 14.60
C TYR A 58 16.82 2.85 14.93
N TYR A 59 16.56 3.77 14.00
CA TYR A 59 15.55 4.81 14.14
C TYR A 59 14.19 4.44 13.53
N CYS A 60 14.05 3.25 12.94
CA CYS A 60 12.86 2.91 12.16
C CYS A 60 11.62 2.78 13.06
N GLY A 61 10.58 3.56 12.75
CA GLY A 61 9.26 3.48 13.37
C GLY A 61 8.18 2.92 12.43
N CYS A 62 8.57 2.38 11.26
CA CYS A 62 7.63 1.80 10.30
C CYS A 62 7.20 0.40 10.75
N ASN A 63 6.03 -0.04 10.28
CA ASN A 63 5.65 -1.45 10.39
C ASN A 63 6.49 -2.25 9.37
N THR A 64 7.61 -2.81 9.82
CA THR A 64 8.53 -3.57 8.97
C THR A 64 9.35 -4.54 9.81
N GLY A 65 9.96 -5.52 9.16
CA GLY A 65 10.95 -6.39 9.77
C GLY A 65 12.04 -6.78 8.77
N ALA A 66 13.14 -7.32 9.27
CA ALA A 66 14.17 -7.87 8.39
C ALA A 66 13.54 -8.98 7.52
N ALA A 67 13.81 -8.95 6.21
CA ALA A 67 13.35 -9.99 5.28
C ALA A 67 13.73 -11.38 5.82
N GLY A 68 14.98 -11.50 6.27
CA GLY A 68 15.46 -12.65 7.02
C GLY A 68 15.46 -13.92 6.17
N LYS A 69 14.63 -14.91 6.52
CA LYS A 69 14.51 -16.16 5.76
C LYS A 69 13.64 -15.95 4.53
N ARG A 70 14.17 -16.30 3.36
CA ARG A 70 13.49 -16.22 2.06
C ARG A 70 12.05 -16.79 2.06
N ALA A 71 11.82 -17.94 2.71
CA ALA A 71 10.49 -18.56 2.82
C ALA A 71 9.41 -17.66 3.47
N ARG A 72 9.81 -16.71 4.33
CA ARG A 72 8.88 -15.73 4.93
C ARG A 72 8.35 -14.76 3.87
N VAL A 73 9.23 -14.29 3.00
CA VAL A 73 8.90 -13.39 1.90
C VAL A 73 7.98 -14.11 0.90
N GLU A 74 8.30 -15.35 0.55
CA GLU A 74 7.49 -16.18 -0.36
C GLU A 74 6.08 -16.40 0.17
N SER A 75 5.95 -16.78 1.44
CA SER A 75 4.65 -16.97 2.09
C SER A 75 3.82 -15.67 2.09
N TYR A 76 4.47 -14.54 2.38
CA TYR A 76 3.82 -13.23 2.34
C TYR A 76 3.33 -12.87 0.94
N LEU A 77 4.17 -13.03 -0.08
CA LEU A 77 3.81 -12.71 -1.47
C LEU A 77 2.70 -13.62 -1.99
N ALA A 78 2.73 -14.91 -1.64
CA ALA A 78 1.65 -15.84 -1.97
C ALA A 78 0.30 -15.40 -1.36
N ALA A 79 0.30 -14.97 -0.10
CA ALA A 79 -0.88 -14.42 0.55
C ALA A 79 -1.34 -13.11 -0.10
N LEU A 80 -0.41 -12.21 -0.43
CA LEU A 80 -0.72 -10.93 -1.08
C LEU A 80 -1.34 -11.12 -2.47
N HIS A 81 -0.87 -12.10 -3.26
CA HIS A 81 -1.51 -12.45 -4.52
C HIS A 81 -2.97 -12.92 -4.36
N GLN A 82 -3.25 -13.72 -3.33
CA GLN A 82 -4.62 -14.16 -3.04
C GLN A 82 -5.48 -12.98 -2.55
N GLU A 83 -4.91 -12.09 -1.75
CA GLU A 83 -5.59 -10.88 -1.27
C GLU A 83 -5.92 -9.93 -2.43
N ILE A 84 -5.01 -9.71 -3.38
CA ILE A 84 -5.26 -8.93 -4.60
C ILE A 84 -6.51 -9.44 -5.33
N ALA A 85 -6.58 -10.74 -5.59
CA ALA A 85 -7.72 -11.33 -6.28
C ALA A 85 -9.02 -11.20 -5.46
N THR A 86 -8.93 -11.42 -4.14
CA THR A 86 -10.07 -11.35 -3.23
C THR A 86 -10.63 -9.93 -3.15
N VAL A 87 -9.79 -8.93 -2.87
CA VAL A 87 -10.18 -7.53 -2.74
C VAL A 87 -10.73 -6.99 -4.06
N ALA A 88 -10.10 -7.32 -5.19
CA ALA A 88 -10.59 -6.92 -6.51
C ALA A 88 -12.01 -7.43 -6.78
N SER A 89 -12.31 -8.67 -6.38
CA SER A 89 -13.64 -9.27 -6.57
C SER A 89 -14.77 -8.60 -5.77
N LEU A 90 -14.40 -7.83 -4.74
CA LEU A 90 -15.35 -7.10 -3.89
C LEU A 90 -15.64 -5.68 -4.40
N LEU A 91 -14.89 -5.19 -5.39
CA LEU A 91 -15.11 -3.84 -5.93
C LEU A 91 -16.46 -3.74 -6.65
N PRO A 92 -17.17 -2.60 -6.52
CA PRO A 92 -18.41 -2.39 -7.24
C PRO A 92 -18.17 -2.29 -8.75
N GLU A 93 -19.22 -2.59 -9.52
CA GLU A 93 -19.19 -2.39 -10.97
C GLU A 93 -18.92 -0.92 -11.30
N GLY A 94 -18.04 -0.67 -12.27
CA GLY A 94 -17.62 0.68 -12.66
C GLY A 94 -16.54 1.31 -11.78
N ALA A 95 -16.02 0.59 -10.77
CA ALA A 95 -14.86 0.99 -10.00
C ALA A 95 -13.68 1.38 -10.91
N ARG A 96 -12.92 2.42 -10.51
CA ARG A 96 -11.77 2.91 -11.27
C ARG A 96 -10.55 3.07 -10.38
N VAL A 97 -9.55 2.21 -10.56
CA VAL A 97 -8.26 2.38 -9.86
C VAL A 97 -7.40 3.37 -10.62
N ARG A 98 -7.03 4.47 -9.95
CA ARG A 98 -6.23 5.55 -10.55
C ARG A 98 -4.96 5.88 -9.79
N ARG A 99 -4.71 5.26 -8.64
CA ARG A 99 -3.46 5.40 -7.88
C ARG A 99 -3.05 4.06 -7.30
N ILE A 100 -1.77 3.76 -7.40
CA ILE A 100 -1.18 2.53 -6.87
C ILE A 100 0.15 2.91 -6.22
N ALA A 101 0.30 2.59 -4.94
CA ALA A 101 1.49 2.91 -4.17
C ALA A 101 2.06 1.66 -3.48
N PHE A 102 3.37 1.46 -3.59
CA PHE A 102 4.12 0.45 -2.84
C PHE A 102 4.94 1.13 -1.74
N GLY A 103 4.82 0.67 -0.51
CA GLY A 103 5.62 1.19 0.61
C GLY A 103 5.73 0.20 1.76
N GLY A 104 6.17 0.65 2.93
CA GLY A 104 6.18 -0.14 4.16
C GLY A 104 7.55 -0.24 4.80
N GLY A 105 8.25 -1.34 4.54
CA GLY A 105 9.69 -1.42 4.73
C GLY A 105 10.39 -0.78 3.55
N SER A 106 10.96 -1.62 2.70
CA SER A 106 11.56 -1.24 1.44
C SER A 106 11.02 -2.18 0.37
N PRO A 107 10.09 -1.73 -0.50
CA PRO A 107 9.61 -2.51 -1.64
C PRO A 107 10.70 -3.18 -2.47
N ASN A 108 11.92 -2.63 -2.54
CA ASN A 108 13.08 -3.29 -3.15
C ASN A 108 13.89 -4.21 -2.20
N ALA A 109 13.24 -4.78 -1.18
CA ALA A 109 13.74 -5.92 -0.40
C ALA A 109 13.12 -7.26 -0.85
N ILE A 110 12.30 -7.24 -1.90
CA ILE A 110 11.93 -8.42 -2.70
C ILE A 110 12.68 -8.35 -4.03
N GLU A 111 12.67 -9.41 -4.82
CA GLU A 111 13.32 -9.42 -6.13
C GLU A 111 12.49 -8.62 -7.17
N PRO A 112 13.12 -7.98 -8.18
CA PRO A 112 12.40 -7.25 -9.23
C PRO A 112 11.30 -8.06 -9.91
N GLY A 113 11.56 -9.35 -10.17
CA GLY A 113 10.60 -10.26 -10.79
C GLY A 113 9.36 -10.51 -9.90
N GLU A 114 9.51 -10.44 -8.59
CA GLU A 114 8.39 -10.57 -7.64
C GLU A 114 7.53 -9.31 -7.64
N LEU A 115 8.14 -8.13 -7.71
CA LEU A 115 7.39 -6.90 -7.89
C LEU A 115 6.63 -6.90 -9.21
N LEU A 116 7.26 -7.33 -10.31
CA LEU A 116 6.60 -7.46 -11.61
C LEU A 116 5.41 -8.42 -11.54
N ALA A 117 5.55 -9.56 -10.86
CA ALA A 117 4.43 -10.48 -10.66
C ALA A 117 3.26 -9.82 -9.90
N LEU A 118 3.54 -9.00 -8.88
CA LEU A 118 2.50 -8.22 -8.18
C LEU A 118 1.84 -7.20 -9.11
N VAL A 119 2.62 -6.49 -9.93
CA VAL A 119 2.11 -5.54 -10.93
C VAL A 119 1.20 -6.26 -11.95
N ASP A 120 1.62 -7.42 -12.46
CA ASP A 120 0.83 -8.24 -13.37
C ASP A 120 -0.48 -8.69 -12.73
N ALA A 121 -0.44 -9.12 -11.46
CA ALA A 121 -1.65 -9.48 -10.72
C ALA A 121 -2.61 -8.29 -10.53
N ILE A 122 -2.08 -7.10 -10.25
CA ILE A 122 -2.90 -5.89 -10.16
C ILE A 122 -3.57 -5.59 -11.51
N HIS A 123 -2.82 -5.66 -12.62
CA HIS A 123 -3.34 -5.48 -13.96
C HIS A 123 -4.42 -6.51 -14.33
N ALA A 124 -4.26 -7.75 -13.89
CA ALA A 124 -5.19 -8.84 -14.19
C ALA A 124 -6.51 -8.72 -13.42
N HIS A 125 -6.48 -8.22 -12.19
CA HIS A 125 -7.63 -8.25 -11.28
C HIS A 125 -8.34 -6.91 -11.13
N PHE A 126 -7.64 -5.77 -11.18
CA PHE A 126 -8.24 -4.47 -10.90
C PHE A 126 -8.60 -3.69 -12.18
N PRO A 127 -9.71 -2.93 -12.16
CA PRO A 127 -10.08 -2.06 -13.28
C PRO A 127 -9.23 -0.77 -13.27
N LEU A 128 -8.09 -0.80 -13.97
CA LEU A 128 -7.12 0.29 -13.99
C LEU A 128 -7.48 1.39 -15.01
N PHE A 129 -7.44 2.66 -14.60
CA PHE A 129 -7.77 3.82 -15.43
C PHE A 129 -6.67 4.87 -15.43
N ALA A 130 -5.65 4.62 -16.27
CA ALA A 130 -4.43 5.44 -16.36
C ALA A 130 -3.87 5.78 -14.96
N PRO A 131 -3.56 4.75 -14.13
CA PRO A 131 -3.18 4.99 -12.76
C PRO A 131 -1.82 5.67 -12.64
N GLU A 132 -1.69 6.51 -11.62
CA GLU A 132 -0.40 7.00 -11.13
C GLU A 132 0.24 5.92 -10.24
N TRP A 133 1.50 5.58 -10.51
CA TRP A 133 2.26 4.59 -9.76
C TRP A 133 3.33 5.27 -8.91
N SER A 134 3.48 4.83 -7.67
CA SER A 134 4.56 5.25 -6.78
C SER A 134 5.14 4.07 -6.01
N ILE A 135 6.43 4.16 -5.70
CA ILE A 135 7.17 3.14 -4.94
C ILE A 135 8.22 3.81 -4.06
N GLU A 136 8.29 3.38 -2.81
CA GLU A 136 9.37 3.73 -1.89
C GLU A 136 10.54 2.76 -2.08
N LEU A 137 11.78 3.26 -2.15
CA LEU A 137 12.96 2.45 -2.41
C LEU A 137 14.07 2.77 -1.43
N ASP A 138 14.76 1.74 -0.92
CA ASP A 138 16.01 1.92 -0.20
C ASP A 138 17.16 2.09 -1.21
N PRO A 139 17.84 3.24 -1.24
CA PRO A 139 18.90 3.49 -2.20
C PRO A 139 20.12 2.56 -2.01
N ARG A 140 20.26 1.88 -0.87
CA ARG A 140 21.40 0.98 -0.61
C ARG A 140 21.34 -0.33 -1.40
N SER A 141 20.13 -0.79 -1.74
CA SER A 141 19.89 -2.01 -2.52
C SER A 141 19.47 -1.71 -3.96
N LEU A 142 19.52 -0.44 -4.38
CA LEU A 142 19.10 -0.05 -5.72
C LEU A 142 20.14 -0.49 -6.77
N THR A 143 19.70 -1.29 -7.74
CA THR A 143 20.52 -1.78 -8.86
C THR A 143 19.91 -1.34 -10.19
N ALA A 144 20.63 -1.54 -11.29
CA ALA A 144 20.12 -1.24 -12.65
C ALA A 144 18.90 -2.07 -13.06
N GLN A 145 18.57 -3.14 -12.34
CA GLN A 145 17.34 -3.92 -12.59
C GLN A 145 16.09 -3.23 -12.03
N TRP A 146 16.27 -2.23 -11.16
CA TRP A 146 15.22 -1.42 -10.54
C TRP A 146 15.00 -0.07 -11.26
N SER A 147 15.73 0.19 -12.34
CA SER A 147 15.66 1.41 -13.16
C SER A 147 15.14 1.11 -14.56
#